data_AF-A0A3D1BWE6-F1
#
_entry.id   AF-A0A3D1BWE6-F1
#
_cell.length_a   1.000
_cell.length_b   1.000
_cell.length_c   1.000
_cell.angle_alpha   90.00
_cell.angle_beta   90.00
_cell.angle_gamma   90.00
#
_symmetry.space_group_name_H-M   'P 1'
#
loop_
_entity.id
_entity.type
_entity.pdbx_description
1 polymer ?
#
loop_
_entity_poly.entity_id
_entity_poly.type
_entity_poly.pdbx_seq_one_letter_code
_entity_poly.pdbx_strand_id
1 'polypeptide(L)'
;MRQVLYAFIILITLSCSDENEQKTGYVFPSFTGNGEDGLHLLVSYDGFKWDEVDDYKSVYLQEEGLMRDPSICIGGDGKYHMTHTTEWFDHRIAVTHSGDLVNWTPTEFLYVWDDYKGIGTEESKG
;
A
#
# COMPACT_ATOMS: atom_id res chain seq x y z
N MET A 1 -27.52 -39.79 31.87
CA MET A 1 -27.15 -39.75 30.43
C MET A 1 -27.36 -38.37 29.80
N ARG A 2 -28.55 -37.74 29.94
CA ARG A 2 -28.83 -36.40 29.36
C ARG A 2 -27.93 -35.27 29.87
N GLN A 3 -27.56 -35.27 31.15
CA GLN A 3 -26.67 -34.24 31.73
C GLN A 3 -25.21 -34.36 31.28
N VAL A 4 -24.72 -35.58 31.05
CA VAL A 4 -23.38 -35.81 30.47
C VAL A 4 -23.33 -35.33 29.02
N LEU A 5 -24.43 -35.51 28.28
CA LEU A 5 -24.57 -35.01 26.91
C LEU A 5 -24.54 -33.47 26.84
N TYR A 6 -25.22 -32.76 27.76
CA TYR A 6 -25.17 -31.29 27.82
C TYR A 6 -23.78 -30.77 28.23
N ALA A 7 -23.11 -31.43 29.16
CA ALA A 7 -21.73 -31.09 29.54
C ALA A 7 -20.76 -31.25 28.36
N PHE A 8 -20.96 -32.29 27.54
CA PHE A 8 -20.14 -32.54 26.35
C PHE A 8 -20.38 -31.49 25.25
N ILE A 9 -21.63 -31.05 25.06
CA ILE A 9 -21.98 -30.00 24.09
C ILE A 9 -21.39 -28.63 24.51
N ILE A 10 -21.45 -28.29 25.80
CA ILE A 10 -20.86 -27.03 26.32
C ILE A 10 -19.34 -27.02 26.16
N LEU A 11 -18.68 -28.17 26.39
CA LEU A 11 -17.24 -28.31 26.23
C LEU A 11 -16.79 -28.14 24.78
N ILE A 12 -17.57 -28.63 23.80
CA ILE A 12 -17.30 -28.45 22.37
C ILE A 12 -17.46 -26.98 21.95
N THR A 13 -18.44 -26.25 22.50
CA THR A 13 -18.64 -24.83 22.18
C THR A 13 -17.58 -23.90 22.78
N LEU A 14 -16.92 -24.28 23.88
CA LEU A 14 -15.84 -23.51 24.50
C LEU A 14 -14.50 -23.61 23.74
N SER A 15 -14.32 -24.65 22.92
CA SER A 15 -13.10 -24.83 22.10
C SER A 15 -13.14 -24.11 20.75
N CYS A 16 -14.22 -23.38 20.44
CA CYS A 16 -14.34 -22.60 19.22
C CYS A 16 -14.12 -21.12 19.56
N SER A 17 -12.89 -20.77 19.92
CA SER A 17 -12.42 -19.38 19.86
C SER A 17 -11.85 -19.15 18.46
N ASP A 18 -12.58 -18.37 17.64
CA ASP A 18 -12.10 -17.87 16.36
C ASP A 18 -10.96 -16.87 16.63
N GLU A 19 -9.71 -17.34 16.60
CA GLU A 19 -8.52 -16.48 16.69
C GLU A 19 -8.13 -15.87 15.33
N ASN A 20 -9.12 -15.72 14.43
CA ASN A 20 -8.93 -15.06 13.15
C ASN A 20 -9.25 -13.56 13.28
N GLU A 21 -8.75 -12.95 14.35
CA GLU A 21 -8.75 -11.49 14.48
C GLU A 21 -7.76 -10.97 13.43
N GLN A 22 -8.27 -10.43 12.31
CA GLN A 22 -7.44 -9.73 11.35
C GLN A 22 -6.73 -8.60 12.07
N LYS A 23 -5.45 -8.81 12.39
CA LYS A 23 -4.61 -7.78 13.00
C LYS A 23 -4.45 -6.68 11.98
N THR A 24 -4.97 -5.49 12.31
CA THR A 24 -4.67 -4.29 11.55
C THR A 24 -3.20 -3.96 11.76
N GLY A 25 -2.45 -3.83 10.66
CA GLY A 25 -1.05 -3.46 10.66
C GLY A 25 -0.80 -2.11 10.01
N TYR A 26 0.44 -1.65 10.12
CA TYR A 26 0.99 -0.51 9.41
C TYR A 26 1.76 -1.00 8.19
N VAL A 27 1.73 -0.20 7.13
CA VAL A 27 2.50 -0.43 5.91
C VAL A 27 3.43 0.76 5.74
N PHE A 28 4.71 0.48 5.46
CA PHE A 28 5.71 1.48 5.15
C PHE A 28 6.13 1.35 3.69
N PRO A 29 5.76 2.32 2.82
CA PRO A 29 6.28 2.39 1.47
C PRO A 29 7.73 2.88 1.48
N SER A 30 8.59 2.21 0.73
CA SER A 30 9.99 2.58 0.55
C SER A 30 10.44 2.40 -0.90
N PHE A 31 11.61 2.97 -1.20
CA PHE A 31 12.37 2.70 -2.42
C PHE A 31 13.82 2.40 -2.01
N THR A 32 14.57 1.72 -2.86
CA THR A 32 15.99 1.42 -2.62
C THR A 32 16.86 1.96 -3.75
N GLY A 33 18.18 1.96 -3.55
CA GLY A 33 19.14 2.39 -4.56
C GLY A 33 18.86 3.82 -5.05
N ASN A 34 18.70 3.96 -6.36
CA ASN A 34 18.34 5.21 -7.02
C ASN A 34 16.82 5.34 -7.30
N GLY A 35 16.02 4.31 -6.97
CA GLY A 35 14.58 4.24 -7.25
C GLY A 35 14.24 3.57 -8.58
N GLU A 36 15.17 2.82 -9.16
CA GLU A 36 15.07 2.21 -10.49
C GLU A 36 14.13 1.00 -10.56
N ASP A 37 13.89 0.33 -9.43
CA ASP A 37 13.07 -0.88 -9.36
C ASP A 37 11.70 -0.64 -8.73
N GLY A 38 11.47 0.51 -8.08
CA GLY A 38 10.14 1.00 -7.73
C GLY A 38 9.80 0.88 -6.23
N LEU A 39 8.56 0.48 -5.95
CA LEU A 39 7.97 0.45 -4.62
C LEU A 39 8.33 -0.84 -3.90
N HIS A 40 8.90 -0.70 -2.70
CA HIS A 40 9.08 -1.78 -1.74
C HIS A 40 8.15 -1.53 -0.55
N LEU A 41 7.71 -2.60 0.10
CA LEU A 41 6.84 -2.51 1.26
C LEU A 41 7.47 -3.20 2.47
N LEU A 42 7.29 -2.58 3.64
CA LEU A 42 7.47 -3.23 4.93
C LEU A 42 6.14 -3.22 5.68
N VAL A 43 5.95 -4.21 6.54
CA VAL A 43 4.75 -4.34 7.38
C VAL A 43 5.12 -4.39 8.85
N SER A 44 4.26 -3.83 9.69
CA SER A 44 4.42 -3.88 11.15
C SER A 44 3.08 -3.99 11.84
N TYR A 45 2.97 -4.81 12.88
CA TYR A 45 1.78 -4.90 13.72
C TYR A 45 1.90 -4.11 15.03
N ASP A 46 3.09 -3.62 15.36
CA ASP A 46 3.37 -2.86 16.59
C ASP A 46 3.94 -1.45 16.31
N GLY A 47 4.22 -1.12 15.05
CA GLY A 47 4.85 0.13 14.62
C GLY A 47 6.33 0.25 14.97
N PHE A 48 6.94 -0.79 15.55
CA PHE A 48 8.33 -0.79 16.04
C PHE A 48 9.20 -1.79 15.30
N LYS A 49 8.71 -3.02 15.08
CA LYS A 49 9.38 -4.05 14.28
C LYS A 49 8.74 -4.10 12.90
N TRP A 50 9.59 -4.06 11.88
CA TRP A 50 9.18 -4.03 10.49
C TRP A 50 9.73 -5.26 9.78
N ASP A 51 8.84 -6.01 9.15
CA ASP A 51 9.16 -7.17 8.34
C ASP A 51 9.05 -6.80 6.85
N GLU A 52 9.97 -7.33 6.05
CA GLU A 52 9.98 -7.12 4.60
C GLU A 52 8.83 -7.88 3.92
N VAL A 53 8.18 -7.25 2.94
CA VAL A 53 7.21 -7.92 2.08
C VAL A 53 7.94 -8.55 0.89
N ASP A 54 7.61 -9.80 0.56
CA ASP A 54 8.15 -10.56 -0.59
C ASP A 54 9.69 -10.52 -0.70
N ASP A 55 10.40 -10.78 0.40
CA ASP A 55 11.88 -10.72 0.48
C ASP A 55 12.44 -9.36 0.03
N TYR A 56 11.70 -8.28 0.34
CA TYR A 56 12.01 -6.91 -0.05
C TYR A 56 12.12 -6.70 -1.57
N LYS A 57 11.41 -7.51 -2.37
CA LYS A 57 11.27 -7.25 -3.81
C LYS A 57 10.35 -6.05 -4.04
N SER A 58 10.59 -5.36 -5.15
CA SER A 58 9.67 -4.33 -5.61
C SER A 58 8.32 -4.96 -5.96
N VAL A 59 7.24 -4.38 -5.44
CA VAL A 59 5.86 -4.80 -5.68
C VAL A 59 5.20 -3.99 -6.79
N TYR A 60 5.81 -2.88 -7.19
CA TYR A 60 5.30 -2.03 -8.26
C TYR A 60 6.40 -1.17 -8.87
N LEU A 61 6.46 -1.13 -10.20
CA LEU A 61 7.32 -0.25 -10.96
C LEU A 61 6.48 0.54 -11.95
N GLN A 62 6.61 1.86 -11.92
CA GLN A 62 5.99 2.76 -12.90
C GLN A 62 6.64 2.57 -14.28
N GLU A 63 5.93 2.90 -15.35
CA GLU A 63 6.43 2.71 -16.72
C GLU A 63 7.58 3.66 -17.07
N GLU A 64 7.56 4.88 -16.54
CA GLU A 64 8.52 5.93 -16.90
C GLU A 64 9.18 6.55 -15.67
N GLY A 65 10.51 6.51 -15.67
CA GLY A 65 11.35 7.21 -14.71
C GLY A 65 11.53 6.52 -13.36
N LEU A 66 12.27 7.19 -12.47
CA LEU A 66 12.57 6.72 -11.12
C LEU A 66 11.39 6.92 -10.18
N MET A 67 11.17 5.98 -9.26
CA MET A 67 10.28 6.17 -8.11
C MET A 67 11.08 6.67 -6.92
N ARG A 68 10.64 7.77 -6.32
CA ARG A 68 11.29 8.33 -5.13
C ARG A 68 10.24 8.77 -4.11
N ASP A 69 10.59 8.65 -2.84
CA ASP A 69 9.79 9.15 -1.71
C ASP A 69 8.28 8.74 -1.75
N PRO A 70 7.95 7.44 -1.89
CA PRO A 70 6.56 7.01 -1.95
C PRO A 70 5.82 7.24 -0.64
N SER A 71 4.56 7.66 -0.73
CA SER A 71 3.67 7.88 0.40
C SER A 71 2.29 7.31 0.07
N ILE A 72 1.75 6.47 0.95
CA ILE A 72 0.48 5.78 0.77
C ILE A 72 -0.50 6.23 1.86
N CYS A 73 -1.74 6.55 1.47
CA CYS A 73 -2.84 6.76 2.40
C CYS A 73 -4.09 5.98 1.94
N ILE A 74 -5.03 5.75 2.87
CA ILE A 74 -6.35 5.21 2.55
C ILE A 74 -7.30 6.39 2.29
N GLY A 75 -7.91 6.42 1.12
CA GLY A 75 -8.88 7.43 0.74
C GLY A 75 -10.27 7.21 1.35
N GLY A 76 -11.15 8.21 1.20
CA GLY A 76 -12.55 8.10 1.62
C GLY A 76 -13.36 7.08 0.82
N ASP A 77 -12.82 6.61 -0.31
CA ASP A 77 -13.36 5.54 -1.14
C ASP A 77 -12.90 4.14 -0.68
N GLY A 78 -12.08 4.06 0.36
CA GLY A 78 -11.55 2.81 0.92
C GLY A 78 -10.39 2.21 0.12
N LYS A 79 -9.83 2.93 -0.86
CA LYS A 79 -8.65 2.48 -1.63
C LYS A 79 -7.36 3.05 -1.06
N TYR A 80 -6.25 2.39 -1.39
CA TYR A 80 -4.93 2.94 -1.19
C TYR A 80 -4.60 3.90 -2.33
N HIS A 81 -4.21 5.13 -2.00
CA HIS A 81 -3.67 6.09 -2.95
C HIS A 81 -2.21 6.31 -2.61
N MET A 82 -1.35 6.14 -3.60
CA MET A 82 0.06 6.43 -3.50
C MET A 82 0.38 7.71 -4.27
N THR A 83 1.17 8.57 -3.64
CA THR A 83 1.89 9.65 -4.32
C THR A 83 3.39 9.44 -4.16
N HIS A 84 4.17 9.75 -5.18
CA HIS A 84 5.63 9.70 -5.09
C HIS A 84 6.26 10.75 -6.01
N THR A 85 7.48 11.16 -5.70
CA THR A 85 8.29 12.01 -6.58
C THR A 85 8.93 11.15 -7.67
N THR A 86 9.33 11.80 -8.76
CA THR A 86 9.93 11.13 -9.91
C THR A 86 11.16 11.89 -10.38
N GLU A 87 12.15 11.15 -10.90
CA GLU A 87 13.46 11.68 -11.33
C GLU A 87 14.14 12.61 -10.31
N TRP A 88 15.24 13.24 -10.72
CA TRP A 88 15.96 14.23 -9.91
C TRP A 88 15.43 15.66 -10.09
N PHE A 89 14.84 15.96 -11.24
CA PHE A 89 14.43 17.31 -11.63
C PHE A 89 13.03 17.34 -12.27
N ASP A 90 12.20 16.31 -11.99
CA ASP A 90 10.82 16.31 -12.49
C ASP A 90 9.98 17.35 -11.75
N HIS A 91 9.02 17.90 -12.46
CA HIS A 91 8.03 18.84 -11.97
C HIS A 91 6.65 18.17 -11.92
N ARG A 92 6.62 16.88 -11.62
CA ARG A 92 5.39 16.09 -11.51
C ARG A 92 5.39 15.32 -10.20
N ILE A 93 4.20 15.11 -9.67
CA ILE A 93 3.92 14.12 -8.63
C ILE A 93 3.17 12.99 -9.30
N ALA A 94 3.71 11.80 -9.21
CA ALA A 94 3.05 10.61 -9.68
C ALA A 94 1.97 10.16 -8.69
N VAL A 95 0.85 9.71 -9.22
CA VAL A 95 -0.32 9.26 -8.48
C VAL A 95 -0.73 7.89 -9.02
N THR A 96 -0.91 6.93 -8.13
CA THR A 96 -1.47 5.60 -8.47
C THR A 96 -2.34 5.07 -7.33
N HIS A 97 -3.17 4.08 -7.63
CA HIS A 97 -4.20 3.59 -6.74
C HIS A 97 -4.20 2.06 -6.67
N SER A 98 -4.55 1.52 -5.52
CA SER A 98 -4.69 0.08 -5.32
C SER A 98 -5.86 -0.25 -4.39
N GLY A 99 -6.50 -1.39 -4.63
CA GLY A 99 -7.47 -1.96 -3.69
C GLY A 99 -6.86 -2.90 -2.65
N ASP A 100 -5.63 -3.36 -2.87
CA ASP A 100 -5.03 -4.49 -2.15
C ASP A 100 -3.53 -4.36 -1.87
N LEU A 101 -2.91 -3.20 -2.19
CA LEU A 101 -1.47 -2.89 -2.11
C LEU A 101 -0.57 -3.70 -3.07
N VAL A 102 -1.14 -4.55 -3.91
CA VAL A 102 -0.40 -5.42 -4.84
C VAL A 102 -0.67 -5.03 -6.28
N ASN A 103 -1.93 -4.84 -6.62
CA ASN A 103 -2.38 -4.45 -7.94
C ASN A 103 -2.59 -2.94 -7.98
N TRP A 104 -1.71 -2.25 -8.71
CA TRP A 104 -1.71 -0.80 -8.84
C TRP A 104 -2.23 -0.38 -10.22
N THR A 105 -2.93 0.75 -10.27
CA THR A 105 -3.33 1.36 -11.55
C THR A 105 -2.12 1.92 -12.28
N PRO A 106 -2.22 2.17 -13.60
CA PRO A 106 -1.23 2.99 -14.30
C PRO A 106 -1.00 4.32 -13.58
N THR A 107 0.25 4.80 -13.59
CA THR A 107 0.63 6.07 -12.98
C THR A 107 0.04 7.24 -13.75
N GLU A 108 -0.65 8.12 -13.05
CA GLU A 108 -1.02 9.44 -13.54
C GLU A 108 -0.05 10.49 -13.00
N PHE A 109 0.28 11.50 -13.81
CA PHE A 109 1.20 12.55 -13.40
C PHE A 109 0.46 13.87 -13.16
N LEU A 110 0.58 14.38 -11.95
CA LEU A 110 0.08 15.68 -11.53
C LEU A 110 1.20 16.72 -11.65
N TYR A 111 1.02 17.72 -12.49
CA TYR A 111 1.94 18.86 -12.56
C TYR A 111 1.63 19.82 -11.41
N VAL A 112 2.62 20.09 -10.55
CA VAL A 112 2.45 20.99 -9.39
C VAL A 112 3.37 22.21 -9.35
N TRP A 113 4.18 22.42 -10.39
CA TRP A 113 5.08 23.58 -10.51
C TRP A 113 4.68 24.46 -11.71
N ASP A 114 4.94 25.77 -11.59
CA ASP A 114 4.60 26.83 -12.56
C ASP A 114 3.08 26.98 -12.84
N ASP A 115 2.73 27.51 -14.02
CA ASP A 115 1.34 27.69 -14.49
C ASP A 115 0.62 26.35 -14.78
N TYR A 116 1.31 25.22 -14.65
CA TYR A 116 0.73 23.89 -14.83
C TYR A 116 0.10 23.41 -13.53
N LYS A 117 -1.23 23.23 -13.54
CA LYS A 117 -1.98 22.67 -12.42
C LYS A 117 -2.96 21.62 -12.92
N GLY A 118 -2.72 20.37 -12.58
CA GLY A 118 -3.65 19.28 -12.86
C GLY A 118 -2.99 18.03 -13.40
N ILE A 119 -3.79 16.97 -13.48
CA ILE A 119 -3.39 15.71 -14.10
C ILE A 119 -3.46 15.89 -15.62
N GLY A 120 -2.39 15.56 -16.33
CA GLY A 120 -2.32 15.77 -17.78
C GLY A 120 -1.11 15.12 -18.45
N THR A 121 -0.99 15.35 -19.76
CA THR A 121 0.21 15.03 -20.55
C THR A 121 0.98 16.32 -20.84
N GLU A 122 2.27 16.21 -21.21
CA GLU A 122 3.13 17.37 -21.55
C GLU A 122 2.51 18.31 -22.61
N GLU A 123 1.54 17.84 -23.39
CA GLU A 123 0.83 18.63 -24.41
C GLU A 123 -0.33 19.48 -23.89
N SER A 124 -0.69 19.39 -22.61
CA SER A 124 -1.76 20.21 -22.02
C SER A 124 -1.29 21.64 -21.76
N LYS A 125 -1.09 22.39 -22.85
CA LYS A 125 -0.84 23.84 -22.81
C LYS A 125 -2.02 24.55 -22.14
N GLY A 126 -1.79 25.01 -20.90
CA GLY A 126 -2.50 26.17 -20.34
C GLY A 126 -2.15 27.45 -21.08
#